data_AF-A0A7S4V5G3-F1
#
_entry.id   AF-A0A7S4V5G3-F1
#
_cell.length_a   1.000
_cell.length_b   1.000
_cell.length_c   1.000
_cell.angle_alpha   90.00
_cell.angle_beta   90.00
_cell.angle_gamma   90.00
#
_symmetry.space_group_name_H-M   'P 1'
#
loop_
_entity.id
_entity.type
_entity.pdbx_description
1 polymer ?
#
loop_
_entity_poly.entity_id
_entity_poly.type
_entity_poly.pdbx_seq_one_letter_code
_entity_poly.pdbx_strand_id
1 'polypeptide(L)'
;EKITQLESLGVVWTDRFELRLEELVQYKREHGTCCVQRIHNGNLYAWVTRMRLRYHRMKNMEMEGNNESILHYQVDALNNIDFDWGEDISSIEWKNQLENLRQFRDNFGHCFVSHRPPPRYGIDARVDRKLGRWMSKMRVQYQRRKEGKSSDLTIERIDELNNLGFEWNKETVEWYDMYHTLQEYRKDHGNCAVPSNYENDPALGWWVADQKIQYDLLQRGLSSMMK
;
A
#
# COMPACT_ATOMS: atom_id res chain seq x y z
N GLU A 1 1.38 39.59 21.26
CA GLU A 1 2.31 40.58 20.70
C GLU A 1 2.51 40.45 19.19
N LYS A 2 3.02 39.32 18.66
CA LYS A 2 3.24 39.14 17.21
C LYS A 2 1.96 39.19 16.35
N ILE A 3 0.86 38.58 16.81
CA ILE A 3 -0.42 38.55 16.08
C ILE A 3 -1.00 39.97 15.96
N THR A 4 -1.02 40.72 17.06
CA THR A 4 -1.53 42.10 17.14
C THR A 4 -0.74 43.08 16.26
N GLN A 5 0.57 42.90 16.12
CA GLN A 5 1.42 43.69 15.21
C GLN A 5 1.12 43.41 13.73
N LEU A 6 0.74 42.18 13.38
CA LEU A 6 0.36 41.81 12.02
C LEU A 6 -1.07 42.29 11.69
N GLU A 7 -1.98 42.22 12.66
CA GLU A 7 -3.35 42.76 12.54
C GLU A 7 -3.34 44.28 12.35
N SER A 8 -2.45 45.02 13.02
CA SER A 8 -2.31 46.47 12.83
C SER A 8 -1.79 46.86 11.44
N LEU A 9 -1.21 45.91 10.69
CA LEU A 9 -0.81 46.07 9.28
C LEU A 9 -1.92 45.64 8.30
N GLY A 10 -3.11 45.29 8.80
CA GLY A 10 -4.25 44.87 7.98
C GLY A 10 -4.17 43.41 7.52
N VAL A 11 -3.33 42.57 8.13
CA VAL A 11 -3.30 41.13 7.84
C VAL A 11 -4.58 40.50 8.36
N VAL A 12 -5.42 40.01 7.44
CA VAL A 12 -6.62 39.25 7.77
C VAL A 12 -6.25 37.77 7.88
N TRP A 13 -6.52 37.18 9.04
CA TRP A 13 -6.35 35.75 9.27
C TRP A 13 -7.55 34.99 8.71
N THR A 14 -7.64 34.88 7.39
CA THR A 14 -8.61 33.99 6.76
C THR A 14 -8.28 32.56 7.12
N ASP A 15 -9.24 31.87 7.78
CA ASP A 15 -9.14 30.44 8.01
C ASP A 15 -8.94 29.74 6.66
N ARG A 16 -7.85 28.99 6.57
CA ARG A 16 -7.49 28.25 5.35
C ARG A 16 -8.57 27.23 4.98
N PHE A 17 -9.40 26.81 5.93
CA PHE A 17 -10.59 26.01 5.67
C PHE A 17 -11.67 26.80 4.94
N GLU A 18 -12.06 27.97 5.43
CA GLU A 18 -13.14 28.79 4.86
C GLU A 18 -12.83 29.19 3.41
N LEU A 19 -11.59 29.60 3.12
CA LEU A 19 -11.16 29.88 1.74
C LEU A 19 -11.34 28.67 0.81
N ARG A 20 -11.04 27.45 1.28
CA ARG A 20 -11.18 26.23 0.49
C ARG A 20 -12.64 25.80 0.37
N LEU A 21 -13.45 26.08 1.38
CA LEU A 21 -14.89 25.86 1.35
C LEU A 21 -15.55 26.77 0.31
N GLU A 22 -15.19 28.06 0.27
CA GLU A 22 -15.67 29.00 -0.74
C GLU A 22 -15.28 28.58 -2.16
N GLU A 23 -14.03 28.17 -2.37
CA GLU A 23 -13.58 27.59 -3.65
C GLU A 23 -14.40 26.37 -4.05
N LEU A 24 -14.75 25.50 -3.08
CA LEU A 24 -15.57 24.32 -3.33
C LEU A 24 -17.02 24.68 -3.65
N VAL A 25 -17.60 25.67 -2.97
CA VAL A 25 -18.94 26.18 -3.26
C VAL A 25 -18.99 26.74 -4.69
N GLN A 26 -17.98 27.51 -5.08
CA GLN A 26 -17.88 28.04 -6.44
C GLN A 26 -17.74 26.90 -7.46
N TYR A 27 -16.91 25.90 -7.18
CA TYR A 27 -16.78 24.72 -8.03
C TYR A 27 -18.12 23.97 -8.18
N LYS A 28 -18.87 23.77 -7.09
CA LYS A 28 -20.21 23.13 -7.11
C LYS A 28 -21.19 23.94 -7.97
N ARG A 29 -21.16 25.27 -7.91
CA ARG A 29 -21.99 26.14 -8.76
C ARG A 29 -21.68 25.97 -10.24
N GLU A 30 -20.40 25.84 -10.60
CA GLU A 30 -19.95 25.71 -11.98
C GLU A 30 -20.17 24.31 -12.56
N HIS A 31 -19.99 23.26 -11.76
CA HIS A 31 -19.95 21.86 -12.23
C HIS A 31 -21.14 21.01 -11.76
N GLY A 32 -22.00 21.54 -10.88
CA GLY A 32 -23.12 20.83 -10.28
C GLY A 32 -22.73 19.76 -9.26
N THR A 33 -21.44 19.62 -8.94
CA THR A 33 -20.92 18.56 -8.06
C THR A 33 -19.74 19.04 -7.21
N CYS A 34 -19.60 18.45 -6.02
CA CYS A 34 -18.42 18.60 -5.16
C CYS A 34 -17.28 17.63 -5.53
N CYS A 35 -17.48 16.78 -6.55
CA CYS A 35 -16.46 15.88 -7.08
C CYS A 35 -15.45 16.63 -7.94
N VAL A 36 -14.54 17.32 -7.27
CA VAL A 36 -13.49 18.11 -7.91
C VAL A 36 -12.61 17.21 -8.77
N GLN A 37 -12.44 17.55 -10.04
CA GLN A 37 -11.48 16.87 -10.90
C GLN A 37 -10.09 17.48 -10.76
N ARG A 38 -9.07 16.62 -10.63
CA ARG A 38 -7.66 17.06 -10.51
C ARG A 38 -7.21 17.95 -11.67
N ILE A 39 -7.76 17.73 -12.87
CA ILE A 39 -7.46 18.53 -14.07
C ILE A 39 -8.01 19.96 -14.00
N HIS A 40 -9.11 20.19 -13.26
CA HIS A 40 -9.73 21.51 -13.13
C HIS A 40 -9.08 22.30 -11.99
N ASN A 41 -8.84 21.66 -10.84
CA ASN A 41 -8.16 22.30 -9.72
C ASN A 41 -7.46 21.26 -8.83
N GLY A 42 -6.15 21.07 -9.07
CA GLY A 42 -5.35 20.08 -8.33
C GLY A 42 -5.22 20.36 -6.83
N ASN A 43 -5.23 21.65 -6.43
CA ASN A 43 -5.14 22.04 -5.02
C ASN A 43 -6.43 21.75 -4.26
N LEU A 44 -7.56 22.15 -4.83
CA LEU A 44 -8.89 21.89 -4.28
C LEU A 44 -9.19 20.39 -4.27
N TYR A 45 -8.81 19.66 -5.33
CA TYR A 45 -8.87 18.20 -5.38
C TYR A 45 -8.11 17.56 -4.21
N ALA A 46 -6.86 17.97 -3.99
CA ALA A 46 -6.05 17.44 -2.90
C ALA A 46 -6.64 17.78 -1.52
N TRP A 47 -7.25 18.95 -1.38
CA TRP A 47 -7.93 19.35 -0.14
C TRP A 47 -9.20 18.52 0.12
N VAL A 48 -10.11 18.40 -0.84
CA VAL A 48 -11.32 17.57 -0.80
C VAL A 48 -10.96 16.12 -0.45
N THR A 49 -9.92 15.57 -1.09
CA THR A 49 -9.42 14.21 -0.82
C THR A 49 -8.98 14.05 0.63
N ARG A 50 -8.25 15.02 1.18
CA ARG A 50 -7.83 15.00 2.60
C ARG A 50 -9.02 15.10 3.56
N MET A 51 -10.03 15.90 3.23
CA MET A 51 -11.26 16.00 4.05
C MET A 51 -11.98 14.66 4.13
N ARG A 52 -12.20 13.99 2.99
CA ARG A 52 -12.79 12.64 2.95
C ARG A 52 -11.99 11.64 3.79
N LEU A 53 -10.66 11.63 3.65
CA LEU A 53 -9.79 10.75 4.43
C LEU A 53 -9.89 11.00 5.95
N ARG A 54 -9.90 12.27 6.39
CA ARG A 54 -10.02 12.60 7.81
C ARG A 54 -11.39 12.23 8.38
N TYR A 55 -12.46 12.45 7.62
CA TYR A 55 -13.82 12.05 7.99
C TYR A 55 -13.94 10.53 8.18
N HIS A 56 -13.47 9.73 7.22
CA HIS A 56 -13.54 8.27 7.33
C HIS A 56 -12.64 7.72 8.42
N ARG A 57 -11.46 8.32 8.68
CA ARG A 57 -10.63 7.97 9.84
C ARG A 57 -11.36 8.23 11.17
N MET A 58 -11.98 9.40 11.31
CA MET A 58 -12.79 9.75 12.48
C MET A 58 -13.95 8.77 12.68
N LYS A 59 -14.59 8.33 11.59
CA LYS A 59 -15.70 7.38 11.63
C LYS A 59 -15.27 5.94 11.97
N ASN A 60 -14.08 5.52 11.54
CA ASN A 60 -13.58 4.14 11.66
C ASN A 60 -12.69 3.91 12.90
N MET A 61 -12.26 4.95 13.62
CA MET A 61 -11.46 4.85 14.85
C MET A 61 -11.98 5.83 15.90
N GLU A 62 -12.48 5.32 17.03
CA GLU A 62 -12.49 6.06 18.29
C GLU A 62 -11.04 6.19 18.77
N MET A 63 -10.33 7.26 18.41
CA MET A 63 -9.13 7.65 19.15
C MET A 63 -9.06 9.16 19.38
N GLU A 64 -9.01 9.46 20.67
CA GLU A 64 -8.69 10.74 21.29
C GLU A 64 -7.32 11.24 20.83
N GLY A 65 -7.23 12.56 20.59
CA GLY A 65 -5.99 13.29 20.85
C GLY A 65 -4.95 13.37 19.73
N ASN A 66 -5.31 13.21 18.44
CA ASN A 66 -4.42 13.63 17.36
C ASN A 66 -4.88 14.95 16.73
N ASN A 67 -3.97 15.91 16.59
CA ASN A 67 -4.20 17.27 16.10
C ASN A 67 -4.56 17.34 14.60
N GLU A 68 -4.81 16.18 13.97
CA GLU A 68 -5.13 16.01 12.55
C GLU A 68 -6.57 15.52 12.28
N SER A 69 -7.38 15.32 13.31
CA SER A 69 -8.79 14.96 13.15
C SER A 69 -9.58 16.07 12.46
N ILE A 70 -10.61 15.71 11.70
CA ILE A 70 -11.53 16.70 11.13
C ILE A 70 -12.36 17.29 12.28
N LEU A 71 -12.46 18.62 12.33
CA LEU A 71 -13.24 19.29 13.37
C LEU A 71 -14.73 19.16 13.04
N HIS A 72 -15.59 19.05 14.07
CA HIS A 72 -17.05 18.92 13.87
C HIS A 72 -17.61 20.05 13.01
N TYR A 73 -17.19 21.31 13.23
CA TYR A 73 -17.64 22.44 12.40
C TYR A 73 -17.30 22.27 10.91
N GLN A 74 -16.18 21.63 10.59
CA GLN A 74 -15.76 21.39 9.21
C GLN A 74 -16.66 20.35 8.54
N VAL A 75 -17.08 19.33 9.30
CA VAL A 75 -18.04 18.33 8.83
C VAL A 75 -19.40 18.98 8.60
N ASP A 76 -19.88 19.79 9.53
CA ASP A 76 -21.17 20.47 9.43
C ASP A 76 -21.21 21.45 8.26
N ALA A 77 -20.16 22.25 8.07
CA ALA A 77 -20.04 23.19 6.97
C ALA A 77 -20.03 22.49 5.59
N LEU A 78 -19.38 21.33 5.49
CA LEU A 78 -19.39 20.50 4.28
C LEU A 78 -20.75 19.82 4.06
N ASN A 79 -21.41 19.33 5.12
CA ASN A 79 -22.76 18.76 5.02
C ASN A 79 -23.78 19.80 4.54
N ASN A 80 -23.67 21.05 4.98
CA ASN A 80 -24.55 22.15 4.56
C ASN A 80 -24.48 22.46 3.05
N ILE A 81 -23.43 22.00 2.36
CA ILE A 81 -23.29 22.14 0.91
C ILE A 81 -23.50 20.80 0.19
N ASP A 82 -24.20 19.84 0.81
CA ASP A 82 -24.42 18.46 0.33
C ASP A 82 -23.13 17.81 -0.17
N PHE A 83 -22.04 17.97 0.59
CA PHE A 83 -20.76 17.41 0.21
C PHE A 83 -20.82 15.88 0.23
N ASP A 84 -20.58 15.27 -0.93
CA ASP A 84 -20.47 13.82 -1.04
C ASP A 84 -19.12 13.34 -0.46
N TRP A 85 -19.19 12.70 0.70
CA TRP A 85 -18.05 12.09 1.39
C TRP A 85 -17.51 10.85 0.67
N GLY A 86 -18.29 10.25 -0.22
CA GLY A 86 -17.94 9.06 -0.99
C GLY A 86 -17.56 7.84 -0.14
N GLU A 87 -17.22 6.74 -0.80
CA GLU A 87 -16.53 5.63 -0.13
C GLU A 87 -15.11 6.05 0.27
N ASP A 88 -14.63 5.50 1.39
CA ASP A 88 -13.26 5.71 1.83
C ASP A 88 -12.26 5.21 0.77
N ILE A 89 -11.50 6.13 0.16
CA ILE A 89 -10.50 5.81 -0.85
C ILE A 89 -9.48 4.79 -0.31
N SER A 90 -9.15 4.86 0.99
CA SER A 90 -8.29 3.85 1.64
C SER A 90 -8.93 2.47 1.64
N SER A 91 -10.25 2.39 1.81
CA SER A 91 -11.02 1.14 1.72
C SER A 91 -11.11 0.62 0.29
N ILE A 92 -11.34 1.50 -0.70
CA ILE A 92 -11.35 1.13 -2.13
C ILE A 92 -9.98 0.60 -2.55
N GLU A 93 -8.90 1.31 -2.25
CA GLU A 93 -7.54 0.88 -2.56
C GLU A 93 -7.21 -0.45 -1.88
N TRP A 94 -7.63 -0.64 -0.63
CA TRP A 94 -7.47 -1.89 0.10
C TRP A 94 -8.18 -3.06 -0.58
N LYS A 95 -9.48 -2.91 -0.91
CA LYS A 95 -10.26 -3.93 -1.63
C LYS A 95 -9.60 -4.29 -2.97
N ASN A 96 -9.12 -3.30 -3.72
CA ASN A 96 -8.43 -3.52 -5.00
C ASN A 96 -7.13 -4.33 -4.81
N GLN A 97 -6.36 -4.07 -3.76
CA GLN A 97 -5.13 -4.83 -3.49
C GLN A 97 -5.42 -6.26 -3.02
N LEU A 98 -6.46 -6.46 -2.22
CA LEU A 98 -6.93 -7.80 -1.85
C LEU A 98 -7.36 -8.61 -3.08
N GLU A 99 -8.07 -7.97 -4.01
CA GLU A 99 -8.50 -8.63 -5.24
C GLU A 99 -7.30 -8.96 -6.16
N ASN A 100 -6.34 -8.05 -6.30
CA ASN A 100 -5.10 -8.33 -7.02
C ASN A 100 -4.33 -9.51 -6.39
N LEU A 101 -4.28 -9.58 -5.06
CA LEU A 101 -3.65 -10.70 -4.34
C LEU A 101 -4.41 -12.02 -4.58
N ARG A 102 -5.74 -11.98 -4.58
CA ARG A 102 -6.58 -13.14 -4.88
C ARG A 102 -6.34 -13.64 -6.30
N GLN A 103 -6.33 -12.76 -7.29
CA GLN A 103 -6.02 -13.11 -8.68
C GLN A 103 -4.61 -13.68 -8.82
N PHE A 104 -3.63 -13.09 -8.13
CA PHE A 104 -2.27 -13.62 -8.10
C PHE A 104 -2.26 -15.06 -7.56
N ARG A 105 -2.92 -15.30 -6.44
CA ARG A 105 -3.04 -16.65 -5.86
C ARG A 105 -3.75 -17.62 -6.80
N ASP A 106 -4.81 -17.19 -7.46
CA ASP A 106 -5.57 -18.05 -8.36
C ASP A 106 -4.75 -18.42 -9.62
N ASN A 107 -3.84 -17.54 -10.06
CA ASN A 107 -2.93 -17.79 -11.19
C ASN A 107 -1.73 -18.67 -10.83
N PHE A 108 -1.09 -18.43 -9.67
CA PHE A 108 0.18 -19.06 -9.30
C PHE A 108 0.05 -20.14 -8.21
N GLY A 109 -1.10 -20.22 -7.57
CA GLY A 109 -1.39 -21.15 -6.47
C GLY A 109 -0.82 -20.71 -5.11
N HIS A 110 -0.21 -19.51 -5.02
CA HIS A 110 0.43 -19.01 -3.80
C HIS A 110 0.36 -17.48 -3.66
N CYS A 111 0.67 -16.97 -2.46
CA CYS A 111 0.76 -15.53 -2.16
C CYS A 111 2.22 -15.06 -1.91
N PHE A 112 3.21 -15.90 -2.19
CA PHE A 112 4.63 -15.58 -2.03
C PHE A 112 5.13 -14.68 -3.16
N VAL A 113 5.29 -13.40 -2.86
CA VAL A 113 5.84 -12.42 -3.81
C VAL A 113 6.76 -11.47 -3.06
N SER A 114 8.00 -11.41 -3.53
CA SER A 114 9.01 -10.48 -3.03
C SER A 114 8.78 -9.05 -3.53
N HIS A 115 9.53 -8.10 -2.97
CA HIS A 115 9.48 -6.68 -3.35
C HIS A 115 9.87 -6.42 -4.81
N ARG A 116 10.65 -7.33 -5.39
CA ARG A 116 11.09 -7.30 -6.78
C ARG A 116 10.60 -8.56 -7.48
N PRO A 117 9.30 -8.64 -7.80
CA PRO A 117 8.81 -9.74 -8.60
C PRO A 117 9.57 -9.70 -9.93
N PRO A 118 10.24 -10.79 -10.29
CA PRO A 118 10.97 -10.88 -11.53
C PRO A 118 10.03 -10.79 -12.75
N PRO A 119 10.55 -10.52 -13.96
CA PRO A 119 9.74 -10.19 -15.14
C PRO A 119 8.75 -11.27 -15.63
N ARG A 120 8.74 -12.43 -14.98
CA ARG A 120 8.16 -13.70 -15.43
C ARG A 120 6.67 -13.91 -15.13
N TYR A 121 6.06 -13.07 -14.29
CA TYR A 121 4.65 -13.23 -13.91
C TYR A 121 3.64 -12.88 -15.04
N GLY A 122 4.11 -12.57 -16.27
CA GLY A 122 3.31 -12.59 -17.49
C GLY A 122 2.18 -11.56 -17.60
N ILE A 123 1.97 -10.74 -16.59
CA ILE A 123 1.02 -9.62 -16.54
C ILE A 123 1.84 -8.32 -16.58
N ASP A 124 1.25 -7.21 -17.03
CA ASP A 124 1.90 -5.89 -17.08
C ASP A 124 2.79 -5.70 -15.84
N ALA A 125 4.12 -5.73 -16.02
CA ALA A 125 5.13 -5.72 -14.96
C ALA A 125 4.98 -4.55 -13.98
N ARG A 126 4.12 -3.57 -14.31
CA ARG A 126 3.69 -2.47 -13.47
C ARG A 126 2.68 -2.87 -12.39
N VAL A 127 1.77 -3.81 -12.66
CA VAL A 127 0.74 -4.30 -11.72
C VAL A 127 1.39 -5.15 -10.63
N ASP A 128 2.20 -6.13 -11.01
CA ASP A 128 2.90 -7.01 -10.06
C ASP A 128 3.85 -6.23 -9.16
N ARG A 129 4.53 -5.21 -9.71
CA ARG A 129 5.41 -4.34 -8.91
C ARG A 129 4.64 -3.51 -7.88
N LYS A 130 3.43 -3.06 -8.20
CA LYS A 130 2.57 -2.34 -7.25
C LYS A 130 2.10 -3.29 -6.14
N LEU A 131 1.65 -4.49 -6.49
CA LEU A 131 1.24 -5.51 -5.55
C LEU A 131 2.41 -5.93 -4.64
N GLY A 132 3.59 -6.25 -5.20
CA GLY A 132 4.82 -6.59 -4.47
C GLY A 132 5.28 -5.53 -3.46
N ARG A 133 5.19 -4.26 -3.85
CA ARG A 133 5.44 -3.11 -2.95
C ARG A 133 4.39 -3.04 -1.84
N TRP A 134 3.11 -3.21 -2.18
CA TRP A 134 2.04 -3.19 -1.21
C TRP A 134 2.18 -4.32 -0.18
N MET A 135 2.45 -5.55 -0.61
CA MET A 135 2.68 -6.69 0.29
C MET A 135 3.89 -6.47 1.20
N SER A 136 4.99 -5.91 0.66
CA SER A 136 6.15 -5.52 1.46
C SER A 136 5.79 -4.47 2.51
N LYS A 137 4.99 -3.47 2.14
CA LYS A 137 4.45 -2.47 3.09
C LYS A 137 3.60 -3.13 4.17
N MET A 138 2.76 -4.12 3.82
CA MET A 138 1.94 -4.84 4.80
C MET A 138 2.80 -5.56 5.83
N ARG A 139 3.86 -6.26 5.40
CA ARG A 139 4.80 -6.93 6.31
C ARG A 139 5.48 -5.96 7.27
N VAL A 140 5.91 -4.79 6.78
CA VAL A 140 6.48 -3.73 7.63
C VAL A 140 5.44 -3.20 8.63
N GLN A 141 4.21 -2.95 8.20
CA GLN A 141 3.14 -2.45 9.08
C GLN A 141 2.73 -3.47 10.14
N TYR A 142 2.74 -4.76 9.80
CA TYR A 142 2.48 -5.85 10.75
C TYR A 142 3.59 -5.96 11.80
N GLN A 143 4.86 -5.88 11.37
CA GLN A 143 5.99 -5.89 12.30
C GLN A 143 5.96 -4.69 13.25
N ARG A 144 5.68 -3.49 12.73
CA ARG A 144 5.48 -2.29 13.57
C ARG A 144 4.39 -2.51 14.62
N ARG A 145 3.25 -3.10 14.23
CA ARG A 145 2.15 -3.41 15.14
C ARG A 145 2.56 -4.42 16.22
N LYS A 146 3.29 -5.48 15.84
CA LYS A 146 3.85 -6.45 16.80
C LYS A 146 4.78 -5.81 17.82
N GLU A 147 5.51 -4.77 17.41
CA GLU A 147 6.39 -3.98 18.28
C GLU A 147 5.65 -2.90 19.09
N GLY A 148 4.31 -2.84 19.03
CA GLY A 148 3.50 -1.84 19.72
C GLY A 148 3.58 -0.43 19.12
N LYS A 149 4.16 -0.28 17.92
CA LYS A 149 4.25 1.00 17.21
C LYS A 149 2.96 1.29 16.44
N SER A 150 2.71 2.58 16.20
CA SER A 150 1.63 3.02 15.32
C SER A 150 1.74 2.39 13.93
N SER A 151 0.60 1.86 13.44
CA SER A 151 0.44 1.12 12.20
C SER A 151 -0.95 1.37 11.61
N ASP A 152 -1.02 1.54 10.28
CA ASP A 152 -2.29 1.71 9.54
C ASP A 152 -3.01 0.37 9.29
N LEU A 153 -2.42 -0.74 9.74
CA LEU A 153 -2.93 -2.08 9.54
C LEU A 153 -3.80 -2.47 10.74
N THR A 154 -5.11 -2.50 10.54
CA THR A 154 -6.10 -2.89 11.56
C THR A 154 -6.14 -4.40 11.75
N ILE A 155 -6.84 -4.88 12.79
CA ILE A 155 -6.95 -6.33 13.07
C ILE A 155 -7.76 -7.00 11.96
N GLU A 156 -8.84 -6.38 11.53
CA GLU A 156 -9.73 -6.88 10.46
C GLU A 156 -8.94 -7.06 9.16
N ARG A 157 -8.07 -6.10 8.82
CA ARG A 157 -7.18 -6.17 7.65
C ARG A 157 -6.15 -7.29 7.75
N ILE A 158 -5.68 -7.61 8.96
CA ILE A 158 -4.78 -8.74 9.20
C ILE A 158 -5.54 -10.05 8.98
N ASP A 159 -6.76 -10.15 9.50
CA ASP A 159 -7.57 -11.35 9.35
C ASP A 159 -7.96 -11.62 7.89
N GLU A 160 -8.31 -10.58 7.14
CA GLU A 160 -8.56 -10.68 5.69
C GLU A 160 -7.33 -11.21 4.93
N LEU A 161 -6.13 -10.72 5.25
CA LEU A 161 -4.88 -11.20 4.67
C LEU A 161 -4.57 -12.65 5.07
N ASN A 162 -4.75 -13.00 6.34
CA ASN A 162 -4.57 -14.37 6.83
C ASN A 162 -5.51 -15.35 6.12
N ASN A 163 -6.76 -14.97 5.92
CA ASN A 163 -7.75 -15.77 5.20
C ASN A 163 -7.39 -16.01 3.73
N LEU A 164 -6.58 -15.14 3.14
CA LEU A 164 -6.03 -15.33 1.79
C LEU A 164 -4.73 -16.16 1.77
N GLY A 165 -4.20 -16.55 2.93
CA GLY A 165 -2.91 -17.26 3.04
C GLY A 165 -1.71 -16.33 2.89
N PHE A 166 -1.83 -15.07 3.31
CA PHE A 166 -0.73 -14.12 3.24
C PHE A 166 0.39 -14.47 4.23
N GLU A 167 1.60 -14.66 3.72
CA GLU A 167 2.78 -14.90 4.55
C GLU A 167 3.45 -13.60 5.00
N TRP A 168 3.60 -13.47 6.32
CA TRP A 168 4.17 -12.30 6.98
C TRP A 168 5.69 -12.39 7.11
N ASN A 169 6.24 -13.61 7.24
CA ASN A 169 7.67 -13.82 7.36
C ASN A 169 8.36 -13.56 6.02
N LYS A 170 9.26 -12.55 6.02
CA LYS A 170 9.98 -12.13 4.82
C LYS A 170 10.90 -13.22 4.27
N GLU A 171 11.65 -13.91 5.13
CA GLU A 171 12.61 -14.94 4.74
C GLU A 171 11.89 -16.13 4.09
N THR A 172 10.74 -16.52 4.67
CA THR A 172 9.85 -17.54 4.10
C THR A 172 9.38 -17.14 2.71
N VAL A 173 8.91 -15.91 2.54
CA VAL A 173 8.45 -15.39 1.24
C VAL A 173 9.57 -15.39 0.20
N GLU A 174 10.76 -14.91 0.56
CA GLU A 174 11.90 -14.84 -0.37
C GLU A 174 12.34 -16.23 -0.84
N TRP A 175 12.33 -17.22 0.06
CA TRP A 175 12.66 -18.59 -0.30
C TRP A 175 11.60 -19.22 -1.22
N TYR A 176 10.32 -19.12 -0.87
CA TYR A 176 9.24 -19.73 -1.66
C TYR A 176 9.04 -19.06 -3.01
N ASP A 177 9.26 -17.74 -3.13
CA ASP A 177 9.24 -17.02 -4.41
C ASP A 177 10.30 -17.58 -5.38
N MET A 178 11.52 -17.85 -4.89
CA MET A 178 12.59 -18.49 -5.69
C MET A 178 12.32 -19.97 -5.97
N TYR A 179 11.71 -20.69 -5.03
CA TYR A 179 11.30 -22.07 -5.25
C TYR A 179 10.26 -22.18 -6.37
N HIS A 180 9.19 -21.39 -6.32
CA HIS A 180 8.15 -21.38 -7.34
C HIS A 180 8.70 -20.92 -8.70
N THR A 181 9.60 -19.95 -8.69
CA THR A 181 10.37 -19.58 -9.89
C THR A 181 11.07 -20.80 -10.51
N LEU A 182 11.76 -21.61 -9.72
CA LEU A 182 12.47 -22.77 -10.24
C LEU A 182 11.48 -23.81 -10.80
N GLN A 183 10.29 -23.93 -10.20
CA GLN A 183 9.22 -24.78 -10.73
C GLN A 183 8.76 -24.31 -12.12
N GLU A 184 8.59 -23.00 -12.33
CA GLU A 184 8.26 -22.43 -13.64
C GLU A 184 9.39 -22.65 -14.66
N TYR A 185 10.64 -22.37 -14.27
CA TYR A 185 11.79 -22.66 -15.12
C TYR A 185 11.81 -24.12 -15.59
N ARG A 186 11.51 -25.05 -14.69
CA ARG A 186 11.42 -26.48 -15.00
C ARG A 186 10.28 -26.80 -15.96
N LYS A 187 9.12 -26.13 -15.86
CA LYS A 187 8.01 -26.31 -16.81
C LYS A 187 8.44 -25.91 -18.22
N ASP A 188 9.19 -24.81 -18.35
CA ASP A 188 9.61 -24.26 -19.64
C ASP A 188 10.80 -25.02 -20.27
N HIS A 189 11.77 -25.43 -19.46
CA HIS A 189 13.04 -26.02 -19.92
C HIS A 189 13.10 -27.56 -19.73
N GLY A 190 12.12 -28.15 -19.06
CA GLY A 190 12.05 -29.57 -18.75
C GLY A 190 12.98 -30.06 -17.63
N ASN A 191 13.82 -29.18 -17.06
CA ASN A 191 14.78 -29.52 -16.01
C ASN A 191 15.09 -28.31 -15.09
N CYS A 192 15.84 -28.53 -14.01
CA CYS A 192 16.24 -27.48 -13.06
C CYS A 192 17.71 -27.04 -13.23
N ALA A 193 18.34 -27.30 -14.38
CA ALA A 193 19.74 -26.97 -14.63
C ALA A 193 19.92 -25.51 -15.05
N VAL A 194 19.55 -24.58 -14.16
CA VAL A 194 19.69 -23.14 -14.38
C VAL A 194 21.18 -22.76 -14.46
N PRO A 195 21.64 -22.10 -15.53
CA PRO A 195 22.99 -21.55 -15.61
C PRO A 195 23.23 -20.50 -14.53
N SER A 196 24.43 -20.45 -13.94
CA SER A 196 24.77 -19.43 -12.94
C SER A 196 24.71 -18.00 -13.48
N ASN A 197 24.93 -17.84 -14.80
CA ASN A 197 24.83 -16.60 -15.55
C ASN A 197 23.52 -16.50 -16.36
N TYR A 198 22.42 -17.09 -15.89
CA TYR A 198 21.15 -17.08 -16.63
C TYR A 198 20.67 -15.65 -16.92
N GLU A 199 20.75 -15.23 -18.18
CA GLU A 199 20.55 -13.84 -18.59
C GLU A 199 19.11 -13.35 -18.35
N ASN A 200 18.12 -14.23 -18.53
CA ASN A 200 16.71 -13.90 -18.35
C ASN A 200 16.35 -13.69 -16.87
N ASP A 201 17.04 -14.37 -15.96
CA ASP A 201 16.93 -14.15 -14.53
C ASP A 201 18.23 -14.51 -13.77
N PRO A 202 19.14 -13.53 -13.63
CA PRO A 202 20.39 -13.73 -12.90
C PRO A 202 20.17 -14.08 -11.43
N ALA A 203 19.05 -13.65 -10.82
CA ALA A 203 18.77 -13.92 -9.42
C ALA A 203 18.47 -15.41 -9.20
N LEU A 204 17.69 -16.03 -10.10
CA LEU A 204 17.46 -17.48 -10.08
C LEU A 204 18.74 -18.27 -10.30
N GLY A 205 19.57 -17.86 -11.28
CA GLY A 205 20.85 -18.51 -11.57
C GLY A 205 21.78 -18.53 -10.35
N TRP A 206 21.90 -17.39 -9.67
CA TRP A 206 22.65 -17.28 -8.42
C TRP A 206 22.02 -18.10 -7.29
N TRP A 207 20.70 -18.02 -7.10
CA TRP A 207 20.01 -18.72 -6.03
C TRP A 207 20.16 -20.25 -6.13
N VAL A 208 20.01 -20.83 -7.33
CA VAL A 208 20.22 -22.27 -7.56
C VAL A 208 21.67 -22.67 -7.28
N ALA A 209 22.63 -21.83 -7.63
CA ALA A 209 24.04 -22.08 -7.34
C ALA A 209 24.31 -22.05 -5.82
N ASP A 210 23.74 -21.08 -5.10
CA ASP A 210 23.82 -21.01 -3.63
C ASP A 210 23.19 -22.26 -2.99
N GLN A 211 22.01 -22.71 -3.44
CA GLN A 211 21.39 -23.93 -2.89
C GLN A 211 22.31 -25.17 -3.03
N LYS A 212 23.04 -25.30 -4.14
CA LYS A 212 24.02 -26.39 -4.32
C LYS A 212 25.18 -26.29 -3.33
N ILE A 213 25.67 -25.08 -3.06
CA ILE A 213 26.72 -24.82 -2.06
C ILE A 213 26.22 -25.13 -0.65
N GLN A 214 25.03 -24.66 -0.28
CA GLN A 214 24.43 -24.93 1.03
C GLN A 214 24.24 -26.43 1.28
N TYR A 215 23.89 -27.19 0.25
CA TYR A 215 23.79 -28.65 0.32
C TYR A 215 25.16 -29.31 0.51
N ASP A 216 26.21 -28.89 -0.21
CA ASP A 216 27.58 -29.39 0.01
C ASP A 216 28.06 -29.14 1.44
N LEU A 217 27.85 -27.92 1.96
CA LEU A 217 28.18 -27.56 3.34
C LEU A 217 27.44 -28.47 4.34
N LEU A 218 26.15 -28.74 4.09
CA LEU A 218 25.34 -29.64 4.92
C LEU A 218 25.92 -31.06 4.93
N GLN A 219 26.27 -31.61 3.76
CA GLN A 219 26.85 -32.95 3.64
C GLN A 219 28.20 -33.07 4.35
N ARG A 220 28.97 -31.98 4.39
CA ARG A 220 30.28 -31.92 5.06
C ARG A 220 30.18 -31.64 6.57
N GLY A 221 28.97 -31.58 7.12
CA GLY A 221 28.74 -31.27 8.54
C GLY A 221 29.03 -29.82 8.92
N LEU A 222 29.22 -28.93 7.93
CA LEU A 222 29.48 -27.51 8.15
C LEU A 222 28.17 -26.75 8.43
N SER A 223 28.29 -25.47 8.79
CA SER A 223 27.14 -24.58 8.93
C SER A 223 26.47 -24.38 7.56
N SER A 224 25.15 -24.57 7.50
CA SER A 224 24.35 -24.48 6.28
C SER A 224 23.01 -23.83 6.61
N MET A 225 22.52 -22.99 5.71
CA MET A 225 21.21 -22.34 5.83
C MET A 225 20.04 -23.28 5.50
N MET A 226 20.30 -24.53 5.11
CA MET A 226 19.28 -25.54 4.83
C MET A 226 18.84 -26.35 6.07
N LYS A 227 19.44 -26.10 7.24
CA LYS A 227 19.12 -26.80 8.49
C LYS A 227 17.91 -26.21 9.19
#